data_AF-A0A0S9KET9-F1
#
_entry.id   AF-A0A0S9KET9-F1
#
_cell.length_a   1.000
_cell.length_b   1.000
_cell.length_c   1.000
_cell.angle_alpha   90.00
_cell.angle_beta   90.00
_cell.angle_gamma   90.00
#
_symmetry.space_group_name_H-M   'P 1'
#
loop_
_entity.id
_entity.type
_entity.pdbx_description
1 polymer ?
#
loop_
_entity_poly.entity_id
_entity_poly.type
_entity_poly.pdbx_seq_one_letter_code
_entity_poly.pdbx_strand_id
1 'polypeptide(L)'
;MSIDVATYFAERIESLRGLDGGHRQIGSSPLERGVHRVLRDFNGHIWGWSNQACRAHGDRDLLFAEDVRSTISLKVWQAIMKELTDPADPAIVNYYSYFQKIAQRTAFAFFHTSERSGFSNVNGALRRTSKINKTRGEMTISMGREPSDEEVVAEVNRVMHETRKNPEKQGALVSLQDVRVATSSSLDGMVAEYGDSIWEPVVHDEAELSSVEAPSLIERIIDECFDESSELGEIAQLWIGNAVSEPPVIRTEVEIRDLVSPRVASVAALMIEVKEVAQRVCIDDFGIDSPFL
;
A
#
# COMPACT_ATOMS: atom_id res chain seq x y z
N MET A 1 -4.52 -8.29 31.70
CA MET A 1 -3.73 -7.32 30.94
C MET A 1 -3.49 -7.94 29.58
N SER A 2 -4.16 -7.42 28.55
CA SER A 2 -3.85 -7.77 27.16
C SER A 2 -2.51 -7.14 26.85
N ILE A 3 -1.53 -7.93 26.40
CA ILE A 3 -0.29 -7.36 25.87
C ILE A 3 -0.64 -6.83 24.49
N ASP A 4 -0.35 -5.55 24.22
CA ASP A 4 -0.61 -4.99 22.89
C ASP A 4 0.18 -5.76 21.82
N VAL A 5 -0.38 -5.80 20.61
CA VAL A 5 0.13 -6.61 19.50
C VAL A 5 1.56 -6.19 19.11
N ALA A 6 1.91 -4.91 19.23
CA ALA A 6 3.23 -4.41 18.89
C ALA A 6 4.28 -4.88 19.91
N THR A 7 3.98 -4.79 21.20
CA THR A 7 4.82 -5.28 22.30
C THR A 7 5.01 -6.79 22.20
N TYR A 8 3.94 -7.54 21.92
CA TYR A 8 4.01 -8.99 21.72
C TYR A 8 5.03 -9.38 20.63
N PHE A 9 5.01 -8.71 19.48
CA PHE A 9 5.92 -9.02 18.39
C PHE A 9 7.34 -8.51 18.60
N ALA A 10 7.51 -7.38 19.30
CA ALA A 10 8.83 -6.89 19.68
C ALA A 10 9.56 -7.88 20.58
N GLU A 11 8.90 -8.38 21.63
CA GLU A 11 9.48 -9.40 22.53
C GLU A 11 9.90 -10.66 21.79
N ARG A 12 9.07 -11.10 20.83
CA ARG A 12 9.34 -12.29 20.01
C ARG A 12 10.54 -12.11 19.11
N ILE A 13 10.70 -10.97 18.46
CA ILE A 13 11.86 -10.68 17.60
C ILE A 13 13.12 -10.52 18.44
N GLU A 14 13.01 -9.82 19.57
CA GLU A 14 14.14 -9.63 20.48
C GLU A 14 14.65 -10.96 21.04
N SER A 15 13.75 -11.91 21.32
CA SER A 15 14.11 -13.28 21.77
C SER A 15 14.94 -14.07 20.74
N LEU A 16 15.00 -13.61 19.49
CA LEU A 16 15.82 -14.22 18.44
C LEU A 16 17.24 -13.67 18.42
N ARG A 17 17.50 -12.51 19.04
CA ARG A 17 18.85 -11.94 19.11
C ARG A 17 19.75 -12.85 19.93
N GLY A 18 20.97 -13.09 19.44
CA GLY A 18 21.93 -14.00 20.07
C GLY A 18 21.72 -15.49 19.78
N LEU A 19 20.71 -15.87 18.98
CA LEU A 19 20.64 -17.23 18.44
C LEU A 19 21.66 -17.39 17.29
N ASP A 20 22.56 -18.36 17.42
CA ASP A 20 23.56 -18.66 16.39
C ASP A 20 22.90 -19.10 15.07
N GLY A 21 23.25 -18.39 13.98
CA GLY A 21 22.93 -18.78 12.59
C GLY A 21 23.93 -19.78 11.98
N GLY A 22 24.83 -20.34 12.80
CA GLY A 22 25.97 -21.13 12.34
C GLY A 22 25.59 -22.31 11.44
N HIS A 23 26.33 -22.46 10.33
CA HIS A 23 26.23 -23.55 9.36
C HIS A 23 26.50 -24.92 10.01
N ARG A 24 25.49 -25.55 10.59
CA ARG A 24 25.53 -27.00 10.86
C ARG A 24 24.82 -27.70 9.72
N GLN A 25 25.58 -28.56 9.03
CA GLN A 25 25.09 -29.41 7.97
C GLN A 25 23.94 -30.29 8.48
N ILE A 26 22.86 -30.30 7.70
CA ILE A 26 21.66 -31.15 7.81
C ILE A 26 20.72 -30.76 8.98
N GLY A 27 19.99 -29.67 8.78
CA GLY A 27 18.89 -29.20 9.64
C GLY A 27 18.79 -27.68 9.63
N SER A 28 17.58 -27.13 9.81
CA SER A 28 17.41 -25.68 9.96
C SER A 28 18.16 -25.16 11.20
N SER A 29 18.74 -23.97 11.15
CA SER A 29 19.47 -23.40 12.30
C SER A 29 18.51 -23.08 13.47
N PRO A 30 18.99 -22.97 14.72
CA PRO A 30 18.17 -22.50 15.84
C PRO A 30 17.49 -21.16 15.55
N LEU A 31 18.21 -20.24 14.89
CA LEU A 31 17.71 -18.96 14.41
C LEU A 31 16.57 -19.14 13.41
N GLU A 32 16.75 -19.95 12.37
CA GLU A 32 15.71 -20.22 11.36
C GLU A 32 14.44 -20.80 12.00
N ARG A 33 14.57 -21.75 12.93
CA ARG A 33 13.42 -22.30 13.68
C ARG A 33 12.75 -21.25 14.56
N GLY A 34 13.51 -20.31 15.11
CA GLY A 34 12.99 -19.17 15.84
C GLY A 34 12.17 -18.25 14.94
N VAL A 35 12.73 -17.85 13.80
CA VAL A 35 12.05 -17.00 12.81
C VAL A 35 10.80 -17.67 12.26
N HIS A 36 10.82 -18.98 11.97
CA HIS A 36 9.63 -19.71 11.55
C HIS A 36 8.51 -19.71 12.60
N ARG A 37 8.85 -19.70 13.89
CA ARG A 37 7.85 -19.58 14.97
C ARG A 37 7.27 -18.17 15.00
N VAL A 38 8.11 -17.14 14.90
CA VAL A 38 7.63 -15.74 14.84
C VAL A 38 6.72 -15.52 13.63
N LEU A 39 7.09 -16.02 12.44
CA LEU A 39 6.23 -15.94 11.25
C LEU A 39 4.90 -16.66 11.41
N ARG A 40 4.87 -17.79 12.13
CA ARG A 40 3.63 -18.50 12.43
C ARG A 40 2.70 -17.64 13.28
N ASP A 41 3.25 -16.92 14.25
CA ASP A 41 2.48 -15.99 15.09
C ASP A 41 1.94 -14.82 14.24
N PHE A 42 2.69 -14.36 13.23
CA PHE A 42 2.23 -13.35 12.26
C PHE A 42 1.24 -13.86 11.21
N ASN A 43 1.06 -15.17 11.06
CA ASN A 43 0.37 -15.74 9.90
C ASN A 43 -1.09 -15.27 9.78
N GLY A 44 -1.79 -15.08 10.91
CA GLY A 44 -3.15 -14.53 10.91
C GLY A 44 -3.20 -13.09 10.40
N HIS A 45 -2.24 -12.26 10.79
CA HIS A 45 -2.15 -10.87 10.33
C HIS A 45 -1.74 -10.78 8.86
N ILE A 46 -0.79 -11.61 8.43
CA ILE A 46 -0.38 -11.68 7.02
C ILE A 46 -1.57 -12.09 6.14
N TRP A 47 -2.43 -12.98 6.62
CA TRP A 47 -3.67 -13.34 5.93
C TRP A 47 -4.67 -12.17 5.85
N GLY A 48 -4.85 -11.43 6.94
CA GLY A 48 -5.65 -10.21 6.93
C GLY A 48 -5.14 -9.20 5.91
N TRP A 49 -3.82 -8.95 5.90
CA TRP A 49 -3.18 -8.02 4.96
C TRP A 49 -3.30 -8.49 3.49
N SER A 50 -3.16 -9.79 3.22
CA SER A 50 -3.32 -10.32 1.85
C SER A 50 -4.74 -10.15 1.34
N ASN A 51 -5.74 -10.44 2.18
CA ASN A 51 -7.16 -10.30 1.81
C ASN A 51 -7.53 -8.83 1.58
N GLN A 52 -7.04 -7.94 2.44
CA GLN A 52 -7.22 -6.50 2.27
C GLN A 52 -6.62 -6.02 0.94
N ALA A 53 -5.40 -6.45 0.63
CA ALA A 53 -4.74 -6.08 -0.62
C ALA A 53 -5.47 -6.63 -1.86
N CYS A 54 -5.89 -7.90 -1.85
CA CYS A 54 -6.70 -8.48 -2.93
C CYS A 54 -7.96 -7.65 -3.21
N ARG A 55 -8.71 -7.33 -2.16
CA ARG A 55 -9.94 -6.52 -2.28
C ARG A 55 -9.66 -5.12 -2.81
N ALA A 56 -8.62 -4.45 -2.29
CA ALA A 56 -8.21 -3.11 -2.73
C ALA A 56 -7.78 -3.07 -4.22
N HIS A 57 -7.31 -4.19 -4.76
CA HIS A 57 -6.91 -4.32 -6.17
C HIS A 57 -7.97 -5.01 -7.05
N GLY A 58 -9.22 -5.12 -6.56
CA GLY A 58 -10.36 -5.63 -7.33
C GLY A 58 -10.51 -7.16 -7.38
N ASP A 59 -9.65 -7.91 -6.68
CA ASP A 59 -9.76 -9.37 -6.53
C ASP A 59 -10.73 -9.72 -5.39
N ARG A 60 -12.03 -9.53 -5.64
CA ARG A 60 -13.10 -9.75 -4.64
C ARG A 60 -13.27 -11.22 -4.26
N ASP A 61 -12.95 -12.14 -5.16
CA ASP A 61 -13.03 -13.59 -4.96
C ASP A 61 -11.78 -14.19 -4.30
N LEU A 62 -10.80 -13.35 -3.94
CA LEU A 62 -9.54 -13.75 -3.29
C LEU A 62 -8.75 -14.80 -4.09
N LEU A 63 -8.83 -14.76 -5.42
CA LEU A 63 -8.18 -15.72 -6.32
C LEU A 63 -6.66 -15.73 -6.16
N PHE A 64 -6.08 -14.58 -5.79
CA PHE A 64 -4.64 -14.42 -5.61
C PHE A 64 -4.22 -14.37 -4.14
N ALA A 65 -5.13 -14.56 -3.18
CA ALA A 65 -4.83 -14.35 -1.77
C ALA A 65 -3.69 -15.24 -1.26
N GLU A 66 -3.61 -16.48 -1.73
CA GLU A 66 -2.52 -17.42 -1.36
C GLU A 66 -1.16 -17.01 -1.94
N ASP A 67 -1.13 -16.50 -3.18
CA ASP A 67 0.10 -16.05 -3.82
C ASP A 67 0.60 -14.74 -3.20
N VAL A 68 -0.32 -13.80 -2.94
CA VAL A 68 -0.05 -12.55 -2.21
C VAL A 68 0.46 -12.88 -0.81
N ARG A 69 -0.22 -13.78 -0.08
CA ARG A 69 0.20 -14.24 1.25
C ARG A 69 1.60 -14.82 1.23
N SER A 70 1.89 -15.70 0.27
CA SER A 70 3.20 -16.36 0.15
C SER A 70 4.30 -15.33 -0.12
N THR A 71 4.03 -14.35 -0.97
CA THR A 71 4.97 -13.27 -1.32
C THR A 71 5.21 -12.35 -0.13
N ILE A 72 4.16 -11.93 0.58
CA ILE A 72 4.28 -11.13 1.81
C ILE A 72 5.06 -11.92 2.87
N SER A 73 4.72 -13.19 3.09
CA SER A 73 5.40 -14.05 4.08
C SER A 73 6.90 -14.14 3.83
N LEU A 74 7.30 -14.30 2.57
CA LEU A 74 8.70 -14.31 2.17
C LEU A 74 9.38 -12.97 2.46
N LYS A 75 8.72 -11.84 2.17
CA LYS A 75 9.28 -10.50 2.42
C LYS A 75 9.38 -10.16 3.90
N VAL A 76 8.41 -10.56 4.70
CA VAL A 76 8.47 -10.43 6.17
C VAL A 76 9.59 -11.31 6.74
N TRP A 77 9.75 -12.55 6.27
CA TRP A 77 10.89 -13.40 6.64
C TRP A 77 12.23 -12.72 6.34
N GLN A 78 12.38 -12.20 5.12
CA GLN A 78 13.60 -11.47 4.70
C GLN A 78 13.86 -10.25 5.58
N ALA A 79 12.82 -9.51 5.96
CA ALA A 79 12.92 -8.35 6.82
C ALA A 79 13.37 -8.71 8.24
N ILE A 80 12.80 -9.77 8.83
CA ILE A 80 13.21 -10.28 10.15
C ILE A 80 14.67 -10.72 10.11
N MET A 81 15.06 -11.52 9.12
CA MET A 81 16.44 -11.98 8.98
C MET A 81 17.43 -10.82 8.80
N LYS A 82 17.05 -9.81 8.01
CA LYS A 82 17.85 -8.60 7.82
C LYS A 82 18.02 -7.87 9.15
N GLU A 83 16.94 -7.61 9.87
CA GLU A 83 16.97 -6.91 11.17
C GLU A 83 17.84 -7.63 12.22
N LEU A 84 17.86 -8.97 12.20
CA LEU A 84 18.68 -9.75 13.14
C LEU A 84 20.17 -9.77 12.76
N THR A 85 20.49 -9.55 11.49
CA THR A 85 21.88 -9.59 10.97
C THR A 85 22.50 -8.21 10.87
N ASP A 86 21.70 -7.23 10.48
CA ASP A 86 22.05 -5.83 10.23
C ASP A 86 20.89 -4.94 10.72
N PRO A 87 20.83 -4.68 12.04
CA PRO A 87 19.72 -3.95 12.65
C PRO A 87 19.59 -2.53 12.10
N ALA A 88 18.35 -2.06 11.91
CA ALA A 88 18.11 -0.71 11.41
C ALA A 88 18.59 0.38 12.38
N ASP A 89 19.09 1.49 11.83
CA ASP A 89 19.43 2.72 12.54
C ASP A 89 18.65 3.91 11.94
N PRO A 90 17.68 4.51 12.66
CA PRO A 90 17.28 4.20 14.03
C PRO A 90 16.52 2.88 14.18
N ALA A 91 16.49 2.35 15.40
CA ALA A 91 15.83 1.09 15.74
C ALA A 91 14.33 1.10 15.42
N ILE A 92 13.80 -0.06 15.01
CA ILE A 92 12.37 -0.22 14.72
C ILE A 92 11.59 -0.22 16.03
N VAL A 93 10.74 0.78 16.22
CA VAL A 93 9.91 0.95 17.43
C VAL A 93 8.66 0.07 17.40
N ASN A 94 8.08 -0.15 16.21
CA ASN A 94 6.86 -0.94 16.04
C ASN A 94 7.00 -1.92 14.86
N TYR A 95 7.30 -3.18 15.18
CA TYR A 95 7.50 -4.24 14.18
C TYR A 95 6.21 -4.61 13.43
N TYR A 96 5.05 -4.50 14.07
CA TYR A 96 3.77 -4.78 13.43
C TYR A 96 3.50 -3.79 12.28
N SER A 97 3.55 -2.49 12.58
CA SER A 97 3.36 -1.42 11.59
C SER A 97 4.45 -1.45 10.50
N TYR A 98 5.68 -1.80 10.88
CA TYR A 98 6.78 -1.97 9.94
C TYR A 98 6.50 -3.10 8.94
N PHE A 99 6.09 -4.28 9.41
CA PHE A 99 5.76 -5.41 8.53
C PHE A 99 4.47 -5.21 7.74
N GLN A 100 3.48 -4.51 8.28
CA GLN A 100 2.29 -4.11 7.53
C GLN A 100 2.66 -3.23 6.34
N LYS A 101 3.57 -2.26 6.49
CA LYS A 101 4.07 -1.44 5.37
C LYS A 101 4.83 -2.27 4.34
N ILE A 102 5.60 -3.28 4.77
CA ILE A 102 6.23 -4.24 3.86
C ILE A 102 5.18 -5.04 3.11
N ALA A 103 4.15 -5.52 3.80
CA ALA A 103 3.05 -6.28 3.20
C ALA A 103 2.29 -5.46 2.15
N GLN A 104 1.92 -4.23 2.45
CA GLN A 104 1.26 -3.30 1.53
C GLN A 104 2.12 -3.04 0.27
N ARG A 105 3.40 -2.68 0.44
CA ARG A 105 4.30 -2.45 -0.69
C ARG A 105 4.54 -3.71 -1.52
N THR A 106 4.61 -4.87 -0.86
CA THR A 106 4.82 -6.17 -1.53
C THR A 106 3.58 -6.57 -2.31
N ALA A 107 2.39 -6.40 -1.74
CA ALA A 107 1.14 -6.70 -2.44
C ALA A 107 0.92 -5.74 -3.61
N PHE A 108 1.15 -4.43 -3.40
CA PHE A 108 1.14 -3.44 -4.48
C PHE A 108 2.10 -3.86 -5.59
N ALA A 109 3.35 -4.20 -5.24
CA ALA A 109 4.30 -4.73 -6.21
C ALA A 109 3.74 -5.97 -6.91
N PHE A 110 3.24 -6.98 -6.20
CA PHE A 110 2.66 -8.20 -6.77
C PHE A 110 1.54 -7.93 -7.79
N PHE A 111 0.62 -7.00 -7.49
CA PHE A 111 -0.45 -6.63 -8.39
C PHE A 111 0.01 -5.79 -9.60
N HIS A 112 1.18 -5.18 -9.48
CA HIS A 112 1.82 -4.36 -10.52
C HIS A 112 3.04 -5.04 -11.19
N THR A 113 3.47 -6.21 -10.72
CA THR A 113 4.49 -7.07 -11.35
C THR A 113 3.81 -8.02 -12.33
N SER A 114 4.61 -8.56 -13.24
CA SER A 114 4.22 -9.60 -14.19
C SER A 114 3.74 -10.92 -13.54
N GLU A 115 3.71 -11.01 -12.21
CA GLU A 115 3.30 -12.21 -11.44
C GLU A 115 1.78 -12.42 -11.44
N ARG A 116 0.97 -11.39 -11.72
CA ARG A 116 -0.46 -11.55 -12.07
C ARG A 116 -0.68 -12.43 -13.32
N SER A 117 0.34 -12.58 -14.17
CA SER A 117 0.24 -13.34 -15.42
C SER A 117 1.00 -14.66 -15.37
N GLY A 118 0.41 -15.67 -14.71
CA GLY A 118 0.84 -17.08 -14.77
C GLY A 118 0.77 -17.75 -16.16
N PHE A 119 0.61 -16.99 -17.24
CA PHE A 119 0.63 -17.49 -18.62
C PHE A 119 1.59 -16.65 -19.47
N SER A 120 2.62 -17.30 -19.99
CA SER A 120 3.65 -16.76 -20.90
C SER A 120 3.10 -16.08 -22.17
N ASN A 121 1.80 -16.16 -22.47
CA ASN A 121 1.12 -15.51 -23.59
C ASN A 121 0.58 -14.09 -23.29
N VAL A 122 0.47 -13.67 -22.02
CA VAL A 122 -0.14 -12.38 -21.62
C VAL A 122 0.84 -11.20 -21.75
N ASN A 123 2.15 -11.47 -21.73
CA ASN A 123 3.20 -10.45 -21.93
C ASN A 123 3.09 -9.74 -23.30
N GLY A 124 2.64 -10.46 -24.33
CA GLY A 124 2.37 -9.88 -25.64
C GLY A 124 1.15 -8.95 -25.60
N ALA A 125 0.06 -9.43 -25.01
CA ALA A 125 -1.20 -8.70 -24.90
C ALA A 125 -1.06 -7.39 -24.10
N LEU A 126 -0.41 -7.41 -22.93
CA LEU A 126 -0.22 -6.20 -22.11
C LEU A 126 0.70 -5.17 -22.78
N ARG A 127 1.76 -5.62 -23.46
CA ARG A 127 2.62 -4.71 -24.26
C ARG A 127 1.86 -4.10 -25.43
N ARG A 128 0.98 -4.89 -26.06
CA ARG A 128 0.07 -4.43 -27.11
C ARG A 128 -0.94 -3.41 -26.56
N THR A 129 -1.56 -3.68 -25.42
CA THR A 129 -2.48 -2.75 -24.71
C THR A 129 -1.81 -1.43 -24.35
N SER A 130 -0.62 -1.47 -23.74
CA SER A 130 0.15 -0.25 -23.42
C SER A 130 0.51 0.55 -24.67
N LYS A 131 0.89 -0.15 -25.75
CA LYS A 131 1.21 0.48 -27.04
C LYS A 131 -0.03 1.09 -27.70
N ILE A 132 -1.17 0.41 -27.63
CA ILE A 132 -2.48 0.93 -28.11
C ILE A 132 -2.84 2.21 -27.37
N ASN A 133 -2.79 2.22 -26.03
CA ASN A 133 -3.15 3.40 -25.25
C ASN A 133 -2.21 4.58 -25.51
N LYS A 134 -0.90 4.32 -25.62
CA LYS A 134 0.09 5.34 -25.97
C LYS A 134 -0.17 5.92 -27.37
N THR A 135 -0.34 5.07 -28.38
CA THR A 135 -0.58 5.51 -29.76
C THR A 135 -1.91 6.24 -29.89
N ARG A 136 -2.97 5.81 -29.20
CA ARG A 136 -4.25 6.53 -29.13
C ARG A 136 -4.08 7.94 -28.55
N GLY A 137 -3.34 8.10 -27.46
CA GLY A 137 -3.05 9.43 -26.89
C GLY A 137 -2.27 10.32 -27.85
N GLU A 138 -1.24 9.79 -28.51
CA GLU A 138 -0.45 10.51 -29.52
C GLU A 138 -1.31 10.92 -30.74
N MET A 139 -2.18 10.04 -31.21
CA MET A 139 -3.13 10.30 -32.29
C MET A 139 -4.18 11.34 -31.91
N THR A 140 -4.71 11.28 -30.69
CA THR A 140 -5.69 12.25 -30.17
C THR A 140 -5.11 13.66 -30.16
N ILE A 141 -3.88 13.80 -29.67
CA ILE A 141 -3.15 15.07 -29.63
C ILE A 141 -2.88 15.60 -31.05
N SER A 142 -2.42 14.73 -31.95
CA SER A 142 -2.04 15.15 -33.32
C SER A 142 -3.22 15.43 -34.25
N MET A 143 -4.34 14.72 -34.08
CA MET A 143 -5.53 14.84 -34.92
C MET A 143 -6.54 15.85 -34.37
N GLY A 144 -6.41 16.25 -33.10
CA GLY A 144 -7.36 17.13 -32.41
C GLY A 144 -8.75 16.52 -32.24
N ARG A 145 -8.87 15.19 -32.41
CA ARG A 145 -10.09 14.39 -32.22
C ARG A 145 -9.71 12.98 -31.74
N GLU A 146 -10.66 12.29 -31.13
CA GLU A 146 -10.49 10.88 -30.78
C GLU A 146 -10.37 10.02 -32.07
N PRO A 147 -9.35 9.17 -32.20
CA PRO A 147 -9.21 8.23 -33.31
C PRO A 147 -10.12 7.00 -33.13
N SER A 148 -10.60 6.42 -34.24
CA SER A 148 -11.37 5.16 -34.17
C SER A 148 -10.47 3.98 -33.79
N ASP A 149 -11.08 2.90 -33.29
CA ASP A 149 -10.35 1.67 -32.93
C ASP A 149 -9.58 1.10 -34.14
N GLU A 150 -10.15 1.18 -35.34
CA GLU A 150 -9.51 0.78 -36.59
C GLU A 150 -8.31 1.67 -36.94
N GLU A 151 -8.44 2.99 -36.76
CA GLU A 151 -7.36 3.95 -36.98
C GLU A 151 -6.19 3.67 -36.04
N VAL A 152 -6.46 3.39 -34.75
CA VAL A 152 -5.42 3.06 -33.75
C VAL A 152 -4.74 1.74 -34.07
N VAL A 153 -5.49 0.70 -34.44
CA VAL A 153 -4.92 -0.61 -34.82
C VAL A 153 -4.02 -0.48 -36.06
N ALA A 154 -4.49 0.24 -37.07
CA ALA A 154 -3.73 0.47 -38.30
C ALA A 154 -2.41 1.17 -38.01
N GLU A 155 -2.43 2.21 -37.17
CA GLU A 155 -1.24 2.99 -36.84
C GLU A 155 -0.24 2.20 -35.98
N VAL A 156 -0.72 1.47 -34.96
CA VAL A 156 0.15 0.60 -34.16
C VAL A 156 0.83 -0.45 -35.04
N ASN A 157 0.08 -1.10 -35.93
CA ASN A 157 0.63 -2.11 -36.83
C ASN A 157 1.61 -1.51 -37.84
N ARG A 158 1.33 -0.33 -38.41
CA ARG A 158 2.27 0.41 -39.28
C ARG A 158 3.62 0.63 -38.57
N VAL A 159 3.60 1.13 -37.34
CA VAL A 159 4.81 1.36 -36.54
C VAL A 159 5.53 0.05 -36.22
N MET A 160 4.81 -1.06 -35.97
CA MET A 160 5.44 -2.36 -35.73
C MET A 160 6.13 -2.93 -36.98
N HIS A 161 5.55 -2.72 -38.17
CA HIS A 161 6.20 -3.09 -39.43
C HIS A 161 7.45 -2.25 -39.73
N GLU A 162 7.46 -0.97 -39.35
CA GLU A 162 8.62 -0.09 -39.56
C GLU A 162 9.77 -0.38 -38.58
N THR A 163 9.44 -0.73 -37.33
CA THR A 163 10.44 -0.87 -36.26
C THR A 163 10.95 -2.29 -36.07
N ARG A 164 10.30 -3.31 -36.65
CA ARG A 164 10.65 -4.73 -36.42
C ARG A 164 10.81 -5.50 -37.72
N LYS A 165 11.80 -6.41 -37.73
CA LYS A 165 12.16 -7.23 -38.91
C LYS A 165 11.12 -8.30 -39.29
N ASN A 166 10.36 -8.85 -38.33
CA ASN A 166 9.32 -9.87 -38.55
C ASN A 166 8.23 -9.76 -37.44
N PRO A 167 7.38 -8.73 -37.45
CA PRO A 167 6.43 -8.45 -36.36
C PRO A 167 5.38 -9.56 -36.15
N GLU A 168 5.01 -10.30 -37.20
CA GLU A 168 4.05 -11.40 -37.17
C GLU A 168 4.58 -12.57 -36.33
N LYS A 169 5.82 -13.00 -36.61
CA LYS A 169 6.48 -14.10 -35.89
C LYS A 169 6.81 -13.72 -34.44
N GLN A 170 6.84 -12.44 -34.13
CA GLN A 170 7.10 -11.91 -32.78
C GLN A 170 5.81 -11.62 -31.99
N GLY A 171 4.62 -11.86 -32.57
CA GLY A 171 3.34 -11.59 -31.90
C GLY A 171 3.14 -10.12 -31.52
N ALA A 172 3.77 -9.20 -32.27
CA ALA A 172 3.80 -7.77 -31.97
C ALA A 172 2.63 -7.00 -32.60
N LEU A 173 1.95 -7.59 -33.59
CA LEU A 173 0.77 -7.00 -34.24
C LEU A 173 -0.44 -7.03 -33.31
N VAL A 174 -1.24 -5.97 -33.37
CA VAL A 174 -2.47 -5.78 -32.61
C VAL A 174 -3.70 -6.02 -33.47
N SER A 175 -4.77 -6.47 -32.84
CA SER A 175 -6.09 -6.65 -33.43
C SER A 175 -7.13 -5.78 -32.72
N LEU A 176 -8.32 -5.63 -33.31
CA LEU A 176 -9.45 -4.94 -32.66
C LEU A 176 -9.85 -5.58 -31.31
N GLN A 177 -9.60 -6.87 -31.14
CA GLN A 177 -9.86 -7.55 -29.87
C GLN A 177 -8.94 -7.05 -28.75
N ASP A 178 -7.68 -6.72 -29.07
CA ASP A 178 -6.73 -6.17 -28.10
C ASP A 178 -7.14 -4.75 -27.65
N VAL A 179 -7.84 -3.99 -28.51
CA VAL A 179 -8.35 -2.63 -28.19
C VAL A 179 -9.50 -2.69 -27.19
N ARG A 180 -10.39 -3.69 -27.30
CA ARG A 180 -11.52 -3.89 -26.37
C ARG A 180 -11.08 -4.30 -24.96
N VAL A 181 -9.99 -5.06 -24.87
CA VAL A 181 -9.35 -5.42 -23.58
C VAL A 181 -8.62 -4.21 -22.98
N ALA A 182 -8.05 -3.35 -23.81
CA ALA A 182 -7.41 -2.11 -23.36
C ALA A 182 -8.42 -1.09 -22.78
N THR A 183 -9.61 -1.02 -23.36
CA THR A 183 -10.69 -0.10 -22.93
C THR A 183 -11.37 -0.58 -21.65
N SER A 184 -11.64 -1.89 -21.48
CA SER A 184 -12.15 -2.43 -20.20
C SER A 184 -11.21 -2.21 -18.99
N SER A 185 -9.93 -1.95 -19.23
CA SER A 185 -8.94 -1.60 -18.21
C SER A 185 -8.76 -0.08 -18.01
N SER A 186 -9.47 0.76 -18.77
CA SER A 186 -9.53 2.21 -18.55
C SER A 186 -10.74 2.58 -17.71
N LEU A 187 -10.69 3.72 -17.03
CA LEU A 187 -11.79 4.23 -16.21
C LEU A 187 -13.13 4.26 -16.98
N ASP A 188 -13.08 4.63 -18.27
CA ASP A 188 -14.25 4.64 -19.15
C ASP A 188 -14.84 3.23 -19.43
N GLY A 189 -14.00 2.20 -19.61
CA GLY A 189 -14.51 0.84 -19.80
C GLY A 189 -15.00 0.20 -18.50
N MET A 190 -14.41 0.57 -17.36
CA MET A 190 -14.92 0.17 -16.04
C MET A 190 -16.30 0.80 -15.77
N VAL A 191 -16.53 2.06 -16.16
CA VAL A 191 -17.85 2.72 -16.06
C VAL A 191 -18.88 2.09 -16.99
N ALA A 192 -18.48 1.72 -18.21
CA ALA A 192 -19.37 1.07 -19.17
C ALA A 192 -19.78 -0.36 -18.74
N GLU A 193 -18.89 -1.11 -18.06
CA GLU A 193 -19.11 -2.50 -17.67
C GLU A 193 -19.77 -2.63 -16.28
N TYR A 194 -19.43 -1.75 -15.33
CA TYR A 194 -19.84 -1.87 -13.93
C TYR A 194 -20.75 -0.72 -13.42
N GLY A 195 -21.06 0.29 -14.24
CA GLY A 195 -21.98 1.38 -13.90
C GLY A 195 -21.54 2.20 -12.68
N ASP A 196 -22.47 2.63 -11.82
CA ASP A 196 -22.15 3.45 -10.63
C ASP A 196 -21.52 2.65 -9.47
N SER A 197 -21.41 1.31 -9.59
CA SER A 197 -20.88 0.44 -8.52
C SER A 197 -19.38 0.59 -8.24
N ILE A 198 -18.65 1.32 -9.10
CA ILE A 198 -17.24 1.69 -8.92
C ILE A 198 -17.08 2.75 -7.81
N TRP A 199 -18.15 3.51 -7.55
CA TRP A 199 -18.17 4.59 -6.56
C TRP A 199 -18.73 4.14 -5.21
N GLU A 200 -19.15 2.89 -5.08
CA GLU A 200 -19.60 2.35 -3.79
C GLU A 200 -18.39 2.21 -2.84
N PRO A 201 -18.37 2.94 -1.71
CA PRO A 201 -17.29 2.85 -0.75
C PRO A 201 -17.13 1.41 -0.27
N VAL A 202 -15.91 0.86 -0.35
CA VAL A 202 -15.59 -0.43 0.24
C VAL A 202 -15.62 -0.24 1.76
N VAL A 203 -16.75 -0.57 2.39
CA VAL A 203 -16.89 -0.53 3.84
C VAL A 203 -16.05 -1.69 4.42
N HIS A 204 -15.00 -1.34 5.15
CA HIS A 204 -14.12 -2.29 5.83
C HIS A 204 -14.74 -2.70 7.18
N ASP A 205 -15.30 -3.90 7.28
CA ASP A 205 -15.88 -4.47 8.52
C ASP A 205 -14.84 -4.86 9.61
N GLU A 206 -13.54 -4.64 9.37
CA GLU A 206 -12.44 -5.02 10.27
C GLU A 206 -11.52 -3.85 10.68
N ALA A 207 -11.85 -2.61 10.31
CA ALA A 207 -11.15 -1.44 10.85
C ALA A 207 -11.67 -1.17 12.27
N GLU A 208 -10.78 -0.93 13.24
CA GLU A 208 -11.17 -0.55 14.62
C GLU A 208 -11.99 0.75 14.66
N LEU A 209 -11.89 1.55 13.60
CA LEU A 209 -12.74 2.70 13.33
C LEU A 209 -13.40 2.53 11.97
N SER A 210 -14.72 2.65 11.93
CA SER A 210 -15.47 2.79 10.67
C SER A 210 -15.06 4.07 9.93
N SER A 211 -15.36 4.13 8.63
CA SER A 211 -15.14 5.32 7.80
C SER A 211 -15.88 6.58 8.29
N VAL A 212 -16.83 6.42 9.21
CA VAL A 212 -17.60 7.51 9.85
C VAL A 212 -16.97 7.92 11.19
N GLU A 213 -16.30 7.00 11.89
CA GLU A 213 -15.64 7.27 13.18
C GLU A 213 -14.27 7.93 13.00
N ALA A 214 -13.55 7.65 11.92
CA ALA A 214 -12.24 8.24 11.67
C ALA A 214 -12.24 9.79 11.55
N PRO A 215 -13.18 10.44 10.83
CA PRO A 215 -13.30 11.89 10.85
C PRO A 215 -13.64 12.43 12.25
N SER A 216 -14.54 11.74 12.98
CA SER A 216 -14.97 12.15 14.33
C SER A 216 -13.82 12.08 15.33
N LEU A 217 -12.94 11.07 15.23
CA LEU A 217 -11.72 10.98 16.02
C LEU A 217 -10.77 12.15 15.73
N ILE A 218 -10.53 12.45 14.46
CA ILE A 218 -9.62 13.55 14.08
C ILE A 218 -10.13 14.88 14.60
N GLU A 219 -11.43 15.15 14.44
CA GLU A 219 -12.07 16.37 14.95
C GLU A 219 -11.92 16.45 16.48
N ARG A 220 -12.18 15.35 17.20
CA ARG A 220 -12.03 15.30 18.66
C ARG A 220 -10.60 15.56 19.14
N ILE A 221 -9.59 15.00 18.46
CA ILE A 221 -8.17 15.26 18.78
C ILE A 221 -7.85 16.74 18.59
N ILE A 222 -8.33 17.35 17.50
CA ILE A 222 -8.08 18.76 17.20
C ILE A 222 -8.77 19.67 18.21
N ASP A 223 -10.02 19.38 18.55
CA ASP A 223 -10.80 20.14 19.55
C ASP A 223 -10.13 20.08 20.93
N GLU A 224 -9.71 18.90 21.38
CA GLU A 224 -9.04 18.74 22.67
C GLU A 224 -7.68 19.48 22.69
N CYS A 225 -6.96 19.51 21.56
CA CYS A 225 -5.75 20.32 21.43
C CYS A 225 -6.05 21.82 21.51
N PHE A 226 -7.15 22.28 20.91
CA PHE A 226 -7.59 23.69 20.99
C PHE A 226 -8.05 24.09 22.39
N ASP A 227 -8.66 23.16 23.14
CA ASP A 227 -9.06 23.36 24.53
C ASP A 227 -7.84 23.56 25.44
N GLU A 228 -6.71 22.91 25.13
CA GLU A 228 -5.44 23.11 25.84
C GLU A 228 -4.73 24.41 25.42
N SER A 229 -4.54 24.63 24.11
CA SER A 229 -4.04 25.91 23.60
C SER A 229 -4.32 26.12 22.11
N SER A 230 -4.45 27.37 21.68
CA SER A 230 -4.62 27.72 20.26
C SER A 230 -3.45 27.24 19.39
N GLU A 231 -2.23 27.31 19.92
CA GLU A 231 -1.01 26.90 19.20
C GLU A 231 -0.97 25.38 19.00
N LEU A 232 -1.37 24.61 20.02
CA LEU A 232 -1.45 23.15 19.95
C LEU A 232 -2.52 22.67 18.95
N GLY A 233 -3.71 23.30 18.98
CA GLY A 233 -4.78 23.03 18.02
C GLY A 233 -4.40 23.32 16.57
N GLU A 234 -3.69 24.44 16.32
CA GLU A 234 -3.16 24.75 14.98
C GLU A 234 -2.17 23.68 14.48
N ILE A 235 -1.29 23.20 15.35
CA ILE A 235 -0.34 22.12 15.01
C ILE A 235 -1.08 20.80 14.74
N ALA A 236 -2.06 20.44 15.55
CA ALA A 236 -2.88 19.24 15.34
C ALA A 236 -3.65 19.29 14.01
N GLN A 237 -4.25 20.44 13.68
CA GLN A 237 -4.94 20.67 12.42
C GLN A 237 -4.00 20.52 11.21
N LEU A 238 -2.78 21.08 11.29
CA LEU A 238 -1.78 20.92 10.23
C LEU A 238 -1.29 19.49 10.10
N TRP A 239 -1.18 18.76 11.21
CA TRP A 239 -0.70 17.40 11.27
C TRP A 239 -1.69 16.39 10.68
N ILE A 240 -2.89 16.28 11.25
CA ILE A 240 -3.86 15.19 10.96
C ILE A 240 -5.21 15.67 10.42
N GLY A 241 -5.46 16.99 10.34
CA GLY A 241 -6.78 17.51 9.92
C GLY A 241 -7.23 17.09 8.52
N ASN A 242 -6.30 16.65 7.67
CA ASN A 242 -6.58 16.15 6.33
C ASN A 242 -6.25 14.65 6.20
N ALA A 243 -6.13 13.89 7.30
CA ALA A 243 -5.76 12.48 7.25
C ALA A 243 -6.83 11.60 6.55
N VAL A 244 -8.07 12.07 6.51
CA VAL A 244 -9.22 11.40 5.85
C VAL A 244 -9.67 12.09 4.56
N SER A 245 -8.94 13.09 4.05
CA SER A 245 -9.25 13.72 2.76
C SER A 245 -8.83 12.85 1.57
N GLU A 246 -9.24 13.22 0.36
CA GLU A 246 -8.81 12.61 -0.91
C GLU A 246 -8.00 13.64 -1.72
N PRO A 247 -6.65 13.56 -1.77
CA PRO A 247 -5.79 12.54 -1.17
C PRO A 247 -5.60 12.75 0.36
N PRO A 248 -5.29 11.68 1.12
CA PRO A 248 -5.04 11.80 2.55
C PRO A 248 -3.69 12.45 2.80
N VAL A 249 -3.64 13.41 3.73
CA VAL A 249 -2.45 14.17 4.05
C VAL A 249 -2.19 14.13 5.55
N ILE A 250 -1.09 13.49 5.93
CA ILE A 250 -0.51 13.54 7.27
C ILE A 250 0.86 14.20 7.14
N ARG A 251 1.05 15.35 7.78
CA ARG A 251 2.28 16.13 7.65
C ARG A 251 3.34 15.70 8.66
N THR A 252 4.61 15.80 8.27
CA THR A 252 5.75 15.61 9.16
C THR A 252 6.07 16.89 9.93
N GLU A 253 6.82 16.76 11.03
CA GLU A 253 7.27 17.91 11.82
C GLU A 253 8.00 18.97 10.98
N VAL A 254 8.81 18.53 9.99
CA VAL A 254 9.54 19.43 9.08
C VAL A 254 8.56 20.21 8.20
N GLU A 255 7.58 19.54 7.61
CA GLU A 255 6.57 20.21 6.78
C GLU A 255 5.69 21.16 7.59
N ILE A 256 5.34 20.79 8.82
CA ILE A 256 4.59 21.68 9.73
C ILE A 256 5.44 22.92 10.05
N ARG A 257 6.72 22.73 10.40
CA ARG A 257 7.65 23.83 10.71
C ARG A 257 7.77 24.85 9.58
N ASP A 258 7.74 24.40 8.33
CA ASP A 258 7.79 25.28 7.15
C ASP A 258 6.49 26.07 6.94
N LEU A 259 5.38 25.63 7.55
CA LEU A 259 4.04 26.23 7.44
C LEU A 259 3.69 27.16 8.60
N VAL A 260 4.31 27.00 9.78
CA VAL A 260 4.10 27.87 10.94
C VAL A 260 5.13 29.00 11.03
N SER A 261 4.71 30.13 11.60
CA SER A 261 5.57 31.30 11.81
C SER A 261 6.72 30.97 12.77
N PRO A 262 7.93 31.55 12.60
CA PRO A 262 9.09 31.31 13.48
C PRO A 262 8.92 31.76 14.95
N ARG A 263 7.72 32.24 15.33
CA ARG A 263 7.35 32.64 16.69
C ARG A 263 6.70 31.53 17.50
N VAL A 264 6.28 30.43 16.86
CA VAL A 264 5.74 29.27 17.56
C VAL A 264 6.88 28.60 18.32
N ALA A 265 6.65 28.23 19.59
CA ALA A 265 7.58 27.44 20.39
C ALA A 265 8.01 26.17 19.61
N SER A 266 9.09 25.50 20.03
CA SER A 266 9.66 24.34 19.33
C SER A 266 8.56 23.40 18.79
N VAL A 267 8.33 23.40 17.47
CA VAL A 267 7.28 22.60 16.81
C VAL A 267 7.40 21.13 17.19
N ALA A 268 8.63 20.65 17.44
CA ALA A 268 8.90 19.33 17.99
C ALA A 268 8.21 19.07 19.34
N ALA A 269 8.26 20.05 20.27
CA ALA A 269 7.64 19.93 21.59
C ALA A 269 6.11 19.91 21.47
N LEU A 270 5.54 20.83 20.68
CA LEU A 270 4.10 20.86 20.42
C LEU A 270 3.62 19.57 19.73
N MET A 271 4.40 19.01 18.81
CA MET A 271 4.09 17.72 18.19
C MET A 271 4.12 16.54 19.17
N ILE A 272 4.96 16.58 20.19
CA ILE A 272 4.94 15.57 21.26
C ILE A 272 3.64 15.72 22.07
N GLU A 273 3.31 16.94 22.48
CA GLU A 273 2.08 17.23 23.23
C GLU A 273 0.81 16.85 22.43
N VAL A 274 0.74 17.17 21.14
CA VAL A 274 -0.38 16.75 20.26
C VAL A 274 -0.54 15.23 20.22
N LYS A 275 0.57 14.47 20.20
CA LYS A 275 0.52 13.01 20.21
C LYS A 275 0.06 12.45 21.55
N GLU A 276 0.43 13.09 22.66
CA GLU A 276 -0.06 12.72 23.99
C GLU A 276 -1.57 12.96 24.09
N VAL A 277 -2.07 14.10 23.59
CA VAL A 277 -3.52 14.37 23.50
C VAL A 277 -4.21 13.34 22.61
N ALA A 278 -3.67 13.07 21.42
CA ALA A 278 -4.21 12.08 20.51
C ALA A 278 -4.29 10.69 21.14
N GLN A 279 -3.28 10.31 21.93
CA GLN A 279 -3.28 9.06 22.65
C GLN A 279 -4.38 8.99 23.71
N ARG A 280 -4.56 10.04 24.51
CA ARG A 280 -5.65 10.09 25.49
C ARG A 280 -7.01 10.00 24.80
N VAL A 281 -7.24 10.76 23.74
CA VAL A 281 -8.52 10.72 22.99
C VAL A 281 -8.78 9.32 22.41
N CYS A 282 -7.78 8.67 21.82
CA CYS A 282 -7.91 7.30 21.33
C CYS A 282 -8.36 6.32 22.43
N ILE A 283 -7.76 6.39 23.62
CA ILE A 283 -8.04 5.47 24.71
C ILE A 283 -9.35 5.82 25.45
N ASP A 284 -9.51 7.08 25.82
CA ASP A 284 -10.57 7.54 26.72
C ASP A 284 -11.90 7.68 25.99
N ASP A 285 -11.89 8.21 24.77
CA ASP A 285 -13.12 8.53 24.03
C ASP A 285 -13.52 7.43 23.03
N PHE A 286 -12.54 6.69 22.49
CA PHE A 286 -12.77 5.69 21.44
C PHE A 286 -12.42 4.26 21.86
N GLY A 287 -11.77 4.06 23.01
CA GLY A 287 -11.43 2.72 23.52
C GLY A 287 -10.45 1.94 22.64
N ILE A 288 -9.65 2.63 21.83
CA ILE A 288 -8.67 2.03 20.90
C ILE A 288 -7.24 2.30 21.36
N ASP A 289 -6.35 1.36 21.06
CA ASP A 289 -4.92 1.52 21.32
C ASP A 289 -4.36 2.60 20.38
N SER A 290 -3.68 3.61 20.94
CA SER A 290 -3.15 4.72 20.15
C SER A 290 -2.02 4.27 19.21
N PRO A 291 -2.08 4.57 17.91
CA PRO A 291 -0.99 4.29 16.97
C PRO A 291 0.17 5.30 17.03
N PHE A 292 0.10 6.31 17.91
CA PHE A 292 0.93 7.52 17.85
C PHE A 292 2.17 7.54 18.78
N LEU A 293 2.60 6.38 19.30
CA LEU A 293 3.84 6.20 20.08
C LEU A 293 5.10 6.67 19.32
#